data_AF-A0A2Z3S7E0-F1
#
_entry.id   AF-A0A2Z3S7E0-F1
#
_cell.length_a   1.000
_cell.length_b   1.000
_cell.length_c   1.000
_cell.angle_alpha   90.00
_cell.angle_beta   90.00
_cell.angle_gamma   90.00
#
_symmetry.space_group_name_H-M   'P 1'
#
loop_
_entity.id
_entity.type
_entity.pdbx_description
1 polymer ?
#
loop_
_entity_poly.entity_id
_entity_poly.type
_entity_poly.pdbx_seq_one_letter_code
_entity_poly.pdbx_strand_id
1 'polypeptide(L)' 'MAHPPQQVFIHMRAFITWLTIFPLVALGLTFLMPALGNMHPILKALILTLIVVPLAVYLIVPRLLGLYVKLTRKKST' A
#
# COMPACT_ATOMS: atom_id res chain seq x y z
N MET A 1 -21.68 10.97 -29.51
CA MET A 1 -21.33 9.60 -29.09
C MET A 1 -21.00 9.66 -27.60
N ALA A 2 -21.97 9.33 -26.73
CA ALA A 2 -21.78 9.37 -25.29
C ALA A 2 -21.05 8.11 -24.83
N HIS A 3 -19.87 8.26 -24.23
CA HIS A 3 -19.18 7.18 -23.51
C HIS A 3 -19.38 7.37 -22.00
N PRO A 4 -20.18 6.54 -21.33
CA PRO A 4 -20.07 6.37 -19.88
C PRO A 4 -19.67 4.90 -19.53
N PRO A 5 -18.98 4.62 -18.40
CA PRO A 5 -18.61 5.51 -17.30
C PRO A 5 -17.13 5.40 -16.89
N GLN A 6 -16.38 6.50 -16.92
CA GLN A 6 -15.08 6.61 -16.21
C GLN A 6 -15.22 6.45 -14.67
N GLN A 7 -16.45 6.45 -14.17
CA GLN A 7 -16.80 6.38 -12.75
C GLN A 7 -16.52 4.99 -12.12
N VAL A 8 -16.70 3.88 -12.84
CA VAL A 8 -16.34 2.54 -12.29
C VAL A 8 -14.83 2.42 -12.11
N PHE A 9 -14.04 3.02 -13.02
CA PHE A 9 -12.59 2.99 -12.95
C PHE A 9 -12.02 3.80 -11.78
N ILE A 10 -12.66 4.89 -11.35
CA ILE A 10 -12.15 5.65 -10.19
C ILE A 10 -12.35 4.88 -8.88
N HIS A 11 -13.46 4.17 -8.71
CA HIS A 11 -13.68 3.32 -7.53
C HIS A 11 -12.71 2.14 -7.50
N MET A 12 -12.48 1.48 -8.64
CA MET A 12 -11.48 0.41 -8.76
C MET A 12 -10.06 0.90 -8.46
N ARG A 13 -9.65 2.04 -9.02
CA ARG A 13 -8.33 2.63 -8.75
C ARG A 13 -8.17 3.05 -7.29
N ALA A 14 -9.20 3.67 -6.72
CA ALA A 14 -9.23 4.03 -5.31
C ALA A 14 -9.13 2.79 -4.42
N PHE A 15 -9.87 1.73 -4.74
CA PHE A 15 -9.84 0.47 -3.99
C PHE A 15 -8.48 -0.23 -4.06
N ILE A 16 -7.85 -0.32 -5.24
CA ILE A 16 -6.51 -0.91 -5.39
C ILE A 16 -5.45 -0.12 -4.63
N THR A 17 -5.51 1.22 -4.71
CA THR A 17 -4.60 2.10 -3.97
C THR A 17 -4.80 1.96 -2.47
N TRP A 18 -6.06 1.97 -2.03
CA TRP A 18 -6.43 1.76 -0.63
C TRP A 18 -5.94 0.40 -0.13
N LEU A 19 -6.15 -0.68 -0.89
CA LEU A 19 -5.69 -2.02 -0.56
C LEU A 19 -4.15 -2.14 -0.55
N THR A 20 -3.43 -1.22 -1.18
CA THR A 20 -1.96 -1.18 -1.12
C THR A 20 -1.48 -0.45 0.14
N ILE A 21 -2.08 0.71 0.43
CA ILE A 21 -1.66 1.59 1.53
C ILE A 21 -2.17 1.08 2.88
N PHE A 22 -3.44 0.72 2.98
CA PHE A 22 -4.09 0.32 4.23
C PHE A 22 -3.38 -0.85 4.93
N PRO A 23 -3.17 -2.03 4.32
CA PRO A 23 -2.55 -3.14 5.01
C PRO A 23 -1.10 -2.83 5.39
N LEU A 24 -0.42 -2.02 4.60
CA LEU A 24 0.95 -1.62 4.88
C LEU A 24 1.06 -0.71 6.11
N VAL A 25 0.16 0.28 6.20
CA VAL A 25 0.04 1.14 7.39
C VAL A 25 -0.42 0.30 8.58
N ALA A 26 -1.37 -0.61 8.41
CA ALA A 26 -1.87 -1.48 9.46
C ALA A 26 -0.77 -2.40 10.02
N LEU A 27 0.07 -2.99 9.16
CA LEU A 27 1.26 -3.74 9.57
C LEU A 27 2.24 -2.83 10.33
N GLY A 28 2.51 -1.63 9.80
CA GLY A 28 3.32 -0.64 10.50
C GLY A 28 2.81 -0.37 11.92
N LEU A 29 1.52 -0.09 12.06
CA LEU A 29 0.91 0.14 13.37
C LEU A 29 0.99 -1.11 14.26
N THR A 30 0.67 -2.30 13.74
CA THR A 30 0.62 -3.53 14.53
C THR A 30 2.00 -3.93 15.08
N PHE A 31 3.07 -3.74 14.30
CA PHE A 31 4.41 -4.15 14.69
C PHE A 31 5.22 -3.03 15.36
N LEU A 32 5.14 -1.79 14.86
CA LEU A 32 5.92 -0.67 15.39
C LEU A 32 5.27 0.00 16.60
N MET A 33 3.93 0.20 16.65
CA MET A 33 3.34 0.90 17.80
C MET A 33 3.62 0.21 19.14
N PRO A 34 3.48 -1.13 19.27
CA PRO A 34 3.81 -1.81 20.52
C PRO A 34 5.30 -1.74 20.83
N ALA A 35 6.15 -1.86 19.81
CA ALA A 35 7.60 -1.82 19.96
C ALA A 35 8.10 -0.46 20.49
N LEU A 36 7.42 0.64 20.15
CA LEU A 36 7.77 1.98 20.61
C LEU A 36 7.21 2.34 22.02
N GLY A 37 6.54 1.41 22.71
CA GLY A 37 6.19 1.55 24.13
C GLY A 37 5.42 2.83 24.45
N ASN A 38 5.87 3.62 25.43
CA ASN A 38 5.18 4.84 25.90
C ASN A 38 5.73 6.15 25.29
N MET A 39 6.46 6.08 24.16
CA MET A 39 7.02 7.26 23.50
C MET A 39 5.94 8.26 23.05
N HIS A 40 6.33 9.53 22.94
CA HIS A 40 5.44 10.61 22.48
C HIS A 40 4.80 10.26 21.12
N PRO A 41 3.47 10.42 20.96
CA PRO A 41 2.76 9.96 19.76
C PRO A 41 3.29 10.56 18.45
N ILE A 42 3.75 11.82 18.48
CA ILE A 42 4.37 12.47 17.31
C ILE A 42 5.67 11.76 16.91
N LEU A 43 6.50 11.39 17.88
CA LEU A 43 7.77 10.72 17.62
C LEU A 43 7.54 9.30 17.09
N LYS A 44 6.51 8.62 17.60
CA LYS A 44 6.07 7.32 17.05
C LYS A 44 5.64 7.44 15.61
N ALA A 45 4.83 8.45 15.28
CA ALA A 45 4.39 8.70 13.91
C ALA A 45 5.58 8.98 12.98
N LEU A 46 6.57 9.74 13.45
CA LEU A 46 7.79 10.03 12.68
C LEU A 46 8.60 8.77 12.41
N ILE A 47 8.83 7.93 13.42
CA ILE A 47 9.57 6.67 13.25
C ILE A 47 8.78 5.71 12.36
N LEU A 48 7.46 5.64 12.54
CA LEU A 48 6.57 4.84 11.71
C LEU A 48 6.67 5.25 10.25
N THR A 49 6.56 6.54 9.90
CA THR A 49 6.64 6.99 8.50
C THR A 49 8.05 6.80 7.93
N LEU A 50 9.09 7.07 8.72
CA LEU A 50 10.48 6.87 8.31
C LEU A 50 10.78 5.41 7.96
N ILE A 51 10.07 4.45 8.55
CA ILE A 51 10.24 3.02 8.27
C ILE A 51 9.24 2.54 7.20
N VAL A 52 7.96 2.83 7.39
CA VAL A 52 6.88 2.34 6.52
C VAL A 52 7.02 2.86 5.10
N VAL A 53 7.36 4.13 4.90
CA VAL A 53 7.48 4.73 3.56
C VAL A 53 8.58 4.08 2.72
N PRO A 54 9.84 3.96 3.19
CA PRO A 54 10.87 3.29 2.38
C PRO A 54 10.60 1.80 2.21
N LEU A 55 10.08 1.08 3.22
CA LEU A 55 9.66 -0.31 3.04
C LEU A 55 8.58 -0.45 1.96
N ALA A 56 7.61 0.48 1.95
CA ALA A 56 6.57 0.53 0.93
C ALA A 56 7.18 0.65 -0.46
N VAL A 57 7.98 1.70 -0.67
CA VAL A 57 8.46 2.12 -1.98
C VAL A 57 9.53 1.17 -2.51
N TYR A 58 10.46 0.73 -1.66
CA TYR A 58 11.62 -0.05 -2.11
C TYR A 58 11.43 -1.56 -2.05
N LEU A 59 10.51 -2.08 -1.23
CA LEU A 59 10.30 -3.54 -1.11
C LEU A 59 8.93 -3.97 -1.61
N ILE A 60 7.86 -3.34 -1.14
CA ILE A 60 6.48 -3.80 -1.38
C ILE A 60 6.07 -3.49 -2.83
N VAL A 61 6.22 -2.24 -3.28
CA VAL A 61 5.87 -1.81 -4.63
C VAL A 61 6.56 -2.64 -5.72
N PRO A 62 7.90 -2.84 -5.72
CA PRO A 62 8.54 -3.65 -6.75
C PRO A 62 8.13 -5.12 -6.69
N ARG A 63 7.88 -5.68 -5.50
CA ARG A 63 7.37 -7.06 -5.40
C ARG A 63 5.94 -7.20 -5.92
N LEU A 64 5.06 -6.25 -5.62
CA LEU A 64 3.70 -6.24 -6.16
C LEU A 64 3.68 -6.09 -7.69
N LEU A 65 4.49 -5.17 -8.24
CA LEU A 65 4.63 -5.02 -9.69
C LEU A 65 5.17 -6.29 -10.33
N GLY A 66 6.19 -6.93 -9.74
CA GLY A 66 6.72 -8.20 -10.22
C GLY A 66 5.71 -9.34 -10.17
N LEU A 67 4.90 -9.42 -9.10
CA LEU A 67 3.82 -10.40 -8.98
C LEU A 67 2.71 -10.14 -10.00
N TYR A 68 2.30 -8.88 -10.18
CA TYR A 68 1.28 -8.49 -11.15
C TYR A 68 1.70 -8.84 -12.58
N VAL A 69 2.95 -8.57 -12.97
CA VAL A 69 3.49 -8.95 -14.29
C VAL A 69 3.49 -10.48 -14.47
N LYS A 70 3.85 -11.26 -13.43
CA LYS A 70 3.78 -12.72 -13.48
C LYS A 70 2.35 -13.23 -13.66
N LEU A 71 1.40 -12.66 -12.93
CA LEU A 71 -0.02 -13.05 -12.97
C LEU A 71 -0.67 -12.68 -14.31
N THR A 72 -0.38 -11.50 -14.85
CA THR A 72 -0.90 -11.06 -16.17
C THR A 72 -0.26 -11.82 -17.32
N ARG A 73 1.03 -12.15 -17.25
CA ARG A 73 1.69 -13.03 -18.24
C ARG A 73 1.04 -14.42 -18.29
N LYS A 74 0.60 -14.96 -17.15
CA LYS A 74 -0.06 -16.26 -17.05
C LYS A 74 -1.49 -16.27 -17.63
N LYS A 75 -2.10 -15.10 -17.85
CA LYS A 75 -3.46 -14.97 -18.39
C LYS A 75 -3.47 -14.78 -19.92
N SER A 76 -2.31 -14.61 -20.55
CA SER A 76 -2.15 -14.41 -21.99
C SER A 76 -1.58 -15.64 -22.73
N THR A 77 -1.51 -16.80 -22.07
CA THR A 77 -1.21 -18.12 -22.66
C THR A 77 -2.36 -19.04 -22.33
#